data_AF-A0A4Q5J2W3-F1
#
_entry.id   AF-A0A4Q5J2W3-F1
#
_cell.length_a   1.000
_cell.length_b   1.000
_cell.length_c   1.000
_cell.angle_alpha   90.00
_cell.angle_beta   90.00
_cell.angle_gamma   90.00
#
_symmetry.space_group_name_H-M   'P 1'
#
loop_
_entity.id
_entity.type
_entity.pdbx_description
1 polymer ?
#
loop_
_entity_poly.entity_id
_entity_poly.type
_entity_poly.pdbx_seq_one_letter_code
_entity_poly.pdbx_strand_id
1 'polypeptide(L)'
;MTSVVSVAVVAAYFALPLSPQRSAVGWLTVIGGLAAVAALLVWHLRSIIVSPYPRVRAVAAMATTIPLFVVVFASSHFLLDESAPGSYSEGLSRLDALYFSVTVFATVGFGDIVPVSDPARALTTVQMVGDLVILGLVAQVIVGAMRQGLRRRAAEAEVAAEAERDADASSGP
;
A
#
# COMPACT_ATOMS: atom_id res chain seq x y z
N MET A 1 21.99 2.86 0.92
CA MET A 1 21.67 3.84 1.99
C MET A 1 20.28 3.60 2.62
N THR A 2 19.35 2.99 1.89
CA THR A 2 18.04 2.50 2.37
C THR A 2 18.13 1.43 3.47
N SER A 3 19.15 0.56 3.43
CA SER A 3 19.31 -0.53 4.40
C SER A 3 19.67 -0.06 5.83
N VAL A 4 20.31 1.11 5.97
CA VAL A 4 20.72 1.64 7.28
C VAL A 4 19.53 2.19 8.05
N VAL A 5 18.55 2.74 7.34
CA VAL A 5 17.32 3.30 7.92
C VAL A 5 16.39 2.19 8.40
N SER A 6 16.27 1.10 7.64
CA SER A 6 15.49 -0.08 8.06
C SER A 6 16.05 -0.73 9.32
N VAL A 7 17.38 -0.85 9.44
CA VAL A 7 18.04 -1.40 10.64
C VAL A 7 17.94 -0.44 11.83
N ALA A 8 18.03 0.87 11.60
CA ALA A 8 17.89 1.88 12.67
C ALA A 8 16.45 1.95 13.22
N VAL A 9 15.43 1.77 12.37
CA VAL A 9 14.01 1.75 12.78
C VAL A 9 13.69 0.48 13.57
N VAL A 10 14.25 -0.66 13.16
CA VAL A 10 14.10 -1.94 13.88
C VAL A 10 14.88 -1.93 15.20
N ALA A 11 16.10 -1.38 15.24
CA ALA A 11 16.88 -1.23 16.46
C ALA A 11 16.23 -0.26 17.47
N ALA A 12 15.63 0.83 16.98
CA ALA A 12 14.85 1.75 17.81
C ALA A 12 13.56 1.13 18.36
N TYR A 13 12.95 0.20 17.61
CA TYR A 13 11.79 -0.59 18.05
C TYR A 13 12.13 -1.56 19.20
N PHE A 14 13.29 -2.22 19.16
CA PHE A 14 13.72 -3.16 20.23
C PHE A 14 14.34 -2.49 21.46
N ALA A 15 14.84 -1.26 21.34
CA ALA A 15 15.49 -0.54 22.43
C ALA A 15 14.52 0.22 23.36
N LEU A 16 13.21 0.24 23.08
CA LEU A 16 12.22 0.88 23.96
C LEU A 16 11.67 -0.14 24.97
N PRO A 17 12.03 -0.05 26.27
CA PRO A 17 11.45 -0.88 27.31
C PRO A 17 10.06 -0.34 27.63
N LEU A 18 9.04 -0.90 26.99
CA LEU A 18 7.64 -0.59 27.27
C LEU A 18 7.18 -1.40 28.49
N SER A 19 7.67 -1.03 29.68
CA SER A 19 7.11 -1.55 30.94
C SER A 19 5.82 -0.78 31.29
N PRO A 20 4.73 -1.48 31.68
CA PRO A 20 3.41 -0.91 31.67
C PRO A 20 3.05 -0.28 33.02
N GLN A 21 3.29 1.02 33.22
CA GLN A 21 2.61 1.74 34.31
C GLN A 21 2.29 3.20 33.94
N ARG A 22 0.99 3.50 34.10
CA ARG A 22 0.23 4.75 33.87
C ARG A 22 0.98 6.10 33.77
N SER A 23 0.49 6.90 32.81
CA SER A 23 0.50 8.38 32.68
C SER A 23 1.55 9.04 31.74
N ALA A 24 1.10 10.09 31.04
CA ALA A 24 1.80 10.99 30.09
C ALA A 24 2.40 10.41 28.79
N VAL A 25 2.96 9.20 28.80
CA VAL A 25 3.70 8.65 27.64
C VAL A 25 2.79 8.28 26.46
N GLY A 26 1.55 7.86 26.73
CA GLY A 26 0.58 7.45 25.69
C GLY A 26 0.12 8.55 24.73
N TRP A 27 0.18 9.82 25.14
CA TRP A 27 -0.18 10.94 24.26
C TRP A 27 0.97 11.37 23.35
N LEU A 28 2.21 11.23 23.82
CA LEU A 28 3.41 11.53 23.04
C LEU A 28 3.71 10.45 21.99
N THR A 29 3.36 9.19 22.26
CA THR A 29 3.46 8.09 21.27
C THR A 29 2.49 8.28 20.11
N VAL A 30 1.28 8.79 20.37
CA VAL A 30 0.28 9.08 19.33
C VAL A 30 0.74 10.24 18.44
N ILE A 31 1.25 11.33 19.02
CA ILE A 31 1.75 12.49 18.27
C ILE A 31 2.99 12.10 17.44
N GLY A 32 3.90 11.30 18.01
CA GLY A 32 5.07 10.79 17.32
C GLY A 32 4.74 9.83 16.17
N GLY A 33 3.79 8.92 16.38
CA GLY A 33 3.29 8.03 15.33
C GLY A 33 2.65 8.79 14.16
N LEU A 34 1.85 9.82 14.47
CA LEU A 34 1.21 10.66 13.46
C LEU A 34 2.23 11.44 12.61
N ALA A 35 3.28 11.97 13.25
CA ALA A 35 4.36 12.68 12.56
C ALA A 35 5.19 11.75 11.65
N ALA A 36 5.42 10.50 12.07
CA ALA A 36 6.11 9.50 11.26
C ALA A 36 5.31 9.09 10.02
N VAL A 37 3.99 8.91 10.16
CA VAL A 37 3.08 8.64 9.03
C VAL A 37 3.06 9.82 8.05
N ALA A 38 2.99 11.05 8.55
CA ALA A 38 3.03 12.25 7.70
C ALA A 38 4.34 12.36 6.91
N ALA A 39 5.48 12.07 7.54
CA ALA A 39 6.79 12.09 6.87
C ALA A 39 6.90 10.98 5.80
N LEU A 40 6.37 9.79 6.08
CA LEU A 40 6.32 8.69 5.11
C LEU A 40 5.44 9.01 3.90
N LEU A 41 4.30 9.66 4.11
CA LEU A 41 3.42 10.11 3.04
C LEU A 41 4.11 11.15 2.13
N VAL A 42 4.79 12.14 2.72
CA VAL A 42 5.56 13.14 1.97
C VAL A 42 6.69 12.48 1.17
N TRP A 43 7.34 11.45 1.73
CA TRP A 43 8.38 10.69 1.05
C TRP A 43 7.82 9.84 -0.10
N HIS A 44 6.70 9.15 0.09
CA HIS A 44 6.05 8.36 -0.94
C HIS A 44 5.56 9.24 -2.10
N LEU A 45 4.98 10.40 -1.77
CA LEU A 45 4.53 11.36 -2.78
C LEU A 45 5.71 11.92 -3.59
N ARG A 46 6.87 12.14 -2.95
CA ARG A 46 8.11 12.52 -3.64
C ARG A 46 8.68 11.43 -4.53
N SER A 47 8.61 10.17 -4.11
CA SER A 47 9.13 9.01 -4.84
C SER A 47 8.39 8.79 -6.17
N ILE A 48 7.06 9.00 -6.18
CA ILE A 48 6.21 8.85 -7.37
C ILE A 48 6.53 9.92 -8.43
N ILE A 49 6.99 11.10 -8.01
CA ILE A 49 7.27 12.21 -8.91
C ILE A 49 8.61 12.04 -9.66
N VAL A 50 9.49 11.12 -9.23
CA VAL A 50 10.91 11.12 -9.68
C VAL A 50 11.31 9.97 -10.62
N SER A 51 10.47 8.97 -10.97
CA SER A 51 10.92 7.84 -11.84
C SER A 51 10.30 7.74 -13.25
N PRO A 52 11.09 7.67 -14.36
CA PRO A 52 10.63 7.98 -15.72
C PRO A 52 10.11 6.84 -16.62
N TYR A 53 9.81 5.62 -16.13
CA TYR A 53 9.34 4.52 -17.01
C TYR A 53 8.20 3.67 -16.39
N PRO A 54 6.92 4.11 -16.51
CA PRO A 54 5.89 3.80 -15.50
C PRO A 54 4.95 2.60 -15.73
N ARG A 55 4.91 1.91 -16.89
CA ARG A 55 3.67 1.15 -17.27
C ARG A 55 3.74 -0.37 -17.14
N VAL A 56 4.66 -1.03 -17.84
CA VAL A 56 4.75 -2.51 -17.82
C VAL A 56 5.39 -2.99 -16.51
N ARG A 57 6.37 -2.24 -16.02
CA ARG A 57 7.04 -2.54 -14.75
C ARG A 57 6.15 -2.29 -13.53
N ALA A 58 5.17 -1.37 -13.61
CA ALA A 58 4.23 -1.11 -12.53
C ALA A 58 3.21 -2.25 -12.38
N VAL A 59 2.64 -2.76 -13.48
CA VAL A 59 1.69 -3.89 -13.40
C VAL A 59 2.38 -5.16 -12.90
N ALA A 60 3.58 -5.47 -13.41
CA ALA A 60 4.37 -6.60 -12.91
C ALA A 60 4.77 -6.43 -11.43
N ALA A 61 5.20 -5.22 -11.04
CA ALA A 61 5.51 -4.93 -9.64
C ALA A 61 4.28 -5.08 -8.73
N MET A 62 3.09 -4.61 -9.16
CA MET A 62 1.86 -4.73 -8.38
C MET A 62 1.40 -6.19 -8.23
N ALA A 63 1.51 -6.99 -9.31
CA ALA A 63 1.19 -8.42 -9.29
C ALA A 63 2.03 -9.20 -8.27
N THR A 64 3.26 -8.76 -7.98
CA THR A 64 4.10 -9.36 -6.94
C THR A 64 3.96 -8.68 -5.57
N THR A 65 3.73 -7.37 -5.54
CA THR A 65 3.65 -6.59 -4.29
C THR A 65 2.43 -6.96 -3.46
N ILE A 66 1.25 -7.13 -4.10
CA ILE A 66 0.02 -7.44 -3.37
C ILE A 66 0.11 -8.80 -2.66
N PRO A 67 0.46 -9.91 -3.34
CA PRO A 67 0.60 -11.20 -2.67
C PRO A 67 1.68 -11.18 -1.57
N LEU A 68 2.81 -10.51 -1.81
CA LEU A 68 3.88 -10.41 -0.81
C LEU A 68 3.44 -9.63 0.43
N PHE A 69 2.75 -8.51 0.23
CA PHE A 69 2.19 -7.70 1.32
C PHE A 69 1.23 -8.53 2.18
N VAL A 70 0.28 -9.22 1.54
CA VAL A 70 -0.69 -10.08 2.23
C VAL A 70 0.03 -11.20 3.00
N VAL A 71 1.01 -11.87 2.41
CA VAL A 71 1.76 -12.95 3.07
C VAL A 71 2.57 -12.43 4.27
N VAL A 72 3.15 -11.25 4.18
CA VAL A 72 3.89 -10.62 5.30
C VAL A 72 2.96 -10.31 6.47
N PHE A 73 1.78 -9.72 6.21
CA PHE A 73 0.80 -9.47 7.26
C PHE A 73 0.22 -10.77 7.82
N ALA A 74 -0.09 -11.76 6.98
CA ALA A 74 -0.55 -13.07 7.42
C ALA A 74 0.45 -13.75 8.35
N SER A 75 1.74 -13.71 8.01
CA SER A 75 2.81 -14.24 8.85
C SER A 75 2.90 -13.48 10.17
N SER A 76 2.72 -12.15 10.14
CA SER A 76 2.76 -11.30 11.35
C SER A 76 1.58 -11.57 12.27
N HIS A 77 0.38 -11.77 11.73
CA HIS A 77 -0.82 -12.13 12.48
C HIS A 77 -0.68 -13.51 13.13
N PHE A 78 -0.19 -14.51 12.37
CA PHE A 78 0.07 -15.86 12.88
C PHE A 78 1.11 -15.85 14.02
N LEU A 79 2.26 -15.19 13.82
CA LEU A 79 3.31 -15.13 14.85
C LEU A 79 2.87 -14.36 16.10
N LEU A 80 2.03 -13.34 15.94
CA LEU A 80 1.48 -12.61 17.08
C LEU A 80 0.55 -13.49 17.92
N ASP A 81 -0.33 -14.27 17.27
CA ASP A 81 -1.21 -15.19 18.00
C ASP A 81 -0.43 -16.34 18.65
N GLU A 82 0.58 -16.89 17.96
CA GLU A 82 1.44 -17.95 18.51
C GLU A 82 2.24 -17.48 19.73
N SER A 83 2.74 -16.23 19.72
CA SER A 83 3.51 -15.66 20.84
C SER A 83 2.64 -15.14 21.98
N ALA A 84 1.40 -14.73 21.70
CA ALA A 84 0.44 -14.27 22.69
C ALA A 84 -0.95 -14.85 22.40
N PRO A 85 -1.21 -16.13 22.76
CA PRO A 85 -2.48 -16.79 22.52
C PRO A 85 -3.67 -16.02 23.10
N GLY A 86 -4.75 -15.94 22.34
CA GLY A 86 -5.91 -15.10 22.68
C GLY A 86 -5.75 -13.66 22.19
N SER A 87 -4.86 -13.41 21.23
CA SER A 87 -4.76 -12.11 20.55
C SER A 87 -5.88 -11.88 19.55
N TYR A 88 -6.52 -12.95 19.07
CA TYR A 88 -7.69 -12.95 18.20
C TYR A 88 -8.87 -13.68 18.86
N SER A 89 -10.06 -13.59 18.26
CA SER A 89 -11.29 -14.27 18.72
C SER A 89 -11.13 -15.79 18.80
N GLU A 90 -10.30 -16.36 17.95
CA GLU A 90 -9.92 -17.77 17.93
C GLU A 90 -8.43 -17.92 17.60
N GLY A 91 -7.87 -19.10 17.88
CA GLY A 91 -6.47 -19.38 17.55
C GLY A 91 -6.26 -19.46 16.05
N LEU A 92 -5.20 -18.84 15.54
CA LEU A 92 -4.95 -18.75 14.10
C LEU A 92 -4.09 -19.90 13.60
N SER A 93 -4.61 -20.71 12.68
CA SER A 93 -3.75 -21.50 11.79
C SER A 93 -3.09 -20.60 10.74
N ARG A 94 -2.10 -21.13 10.00
CA ARG A 94 -1.48 -20.40 8.87
C ARG A 94 -2.49 -20.02 7.79
N LEU A 95 -3.50 -20.88 7.58
CA LEU A 95 -4.54 -20.61 6.61
C LEU A 95 -5.49 -19.53 7.14
N ASP A 96 -5.82 -19.56 8.43
CA ASP A 96 -6.71 -18.56 9.05
C ASP A 96 -6.08 -17.18 9.07
N ALA A 97 -4.78 -17.08 9.36
CA ALA A 97 -4.05 -15.81 9.30
C ALA A 97 -3.94 -15.25 7.87
N LEU A 98 -3.77 -16.12 6.87
CA LEU A 98 -3.82 -15.73 5.46
C LEU A 98 -5.21 -15.27 5.06
N TYR A 99 -6.24 -16.03 5.44
CA TYR A 99 -7.63 -15.71 5.20
C TYR A 99 -8.00 -14.35 5.83
N PHE A 100 -7.69 -14.14 7.11
CA PHE A 100 -7.87 -12.86 7.80
C PHE A 100 -7.16 -11.70 7.08
N SER A 101 -5.91 -11.91 6.67
CA SER A 101 -5.16 -10.85 5.97
C SER A 101 -5.79 -10.51 4.61
N VAL A 102 -6.28 -11.52 3.88
CA VAL A 102 -6.99 -11.31 2.61
C VAL A 102 -8.32 -10.61 2.84
N THR A 103 -9.09 -10.97 3.88
CA THR A 103 -10.40 -10.34 4.14
C THR A 103 -10.26 -8.89 4.59
N VAL A 104 -9.20 -8.56 5.34
CA VAL A 104 -8.84 -7.17 5.68
C VAL A 104 -8.38 -6.42 4.42
N PHE A 105 -7.46 -6.98 3.63
CA PHE A 105 -6.96 -6.36 2.40
C PHE A 105 -8.08 -6.08 1.39
N ALA A 106 -8.97 -7.05 1.21
CA ALA A 106 -10.12 -6.93 0.32
C ALA A 106 -11.27 -6.10 0.93
N THR A 107 -11.13 -5.64 2.17
CA THR A 107 -12.15 -4.90 2.92
C THR A 107 -13.49 -5.64 3.08
N VAL A 108 -13.46 -6.97 3.03
CA VAL A 108 -14.65 -7.82 3.17
C VAL A 108 -15.08 -7.94 4.63
N GLY A 109 -14.12 -8.24 5.52
CA GLY A 109 -14.34 -8.25 6.98
C GLY A 109 -15.53 -9.09 7.46
N PHE A 110 -15.52 -10.40 7.20
CA PHE A 110 -16.61 -11.31 7.61
C PHE A 110 -16.89 -11.30 9.12
N GLY A 111 -15.89 -10.96 9.95
CA GLY A 111 -16.04 -10.80 11.39
C GLY A 111 -16.01 -12.11 12.19
N ASP A 112 -15.70 -13.22 11.54
CA ASP A 112 -15.39 -14.51 12.14
C ASP A 112 -14.06 -14.49 12.91
N ILE A 113 -13.03 -13.88 12.32
CA ILE A 113 -11.75 -13.61 12.97
C ILE A 113 -11.63 -12.12 13.27
N VAL A 114 -11.47 -11.78 14.55
CA VAL A 114 -11.32 -10.38 14.99
C VAL A 114 -10.12 -10.21 15.94
N PRO A 115 -9.33 -9.13 15.80
CA PRO A 115 -8.27 -8.82 16.75
C PRO A 115 -8.89 -8.35 18.07
N VAL A 116 -8.54 -9.01 19.17
CA VAL A 116 -9.06 -8.67 20.51
C VAL A 116 -8.04 -7.90 21.32
N SER A 117 -6.76 -8.26 21.22
CA SER A 117 -5.67 -7.62 21.96
C SER A 117 -5.23 -6.30 21.32
N ASP A 118 -4.72 -5.38 22.14
CA ASP A 118 -4.20 -4.08 21.64
C ASP A 118 -3.10 -4.25 20.57
N PRO A 119 -2.13 -5.18 20.71
CA PRO A 119 -1.14 -5.44 19.65
C PRO A 119 -1.77 -5.95 18.35
N ALA A 120 -2.77 -6.83 18.42
CA ALA A 120 -3.46 -7.34 17.24
C ALA A 120 -4.24 -6.22 16.53
N ARG A 121 -4.93 -5.37 17.31
CA ARG A 121 -5.66 -4.21 16.78
C ARG A 121 -4.71 -3.21 16.11
N ALA A 122 -3.56 -2.96 16.72
CA ALA A 122 -2.54 -2.08 16.15
C ALA A 122 -2.00 -2.65 14.84
N LEU A 123 -1.65 -3.95 14.82
CA LEU A 123 -1.16 -4.64 13.63
C LEU A 123 -2.18 -4.59 12.47
N THR A 124 -3.45 -4.90 12.75
CA THR A 124 -4.53 -4.82 11.75
C THR A 124 -4.75 -3.39 11.27
N THR A 125 -4.66 -2.39 12.16
CA THR A 125 -4.80 -0.97 11.76
C THR A 125 -3.67 -0.55 10.81
N VAL A 126 -2.44 -1.00 11.07
CA VAL A 126 -1.29 -0.77 10.18
C VAL A 126 -1.53 -1.44 8.82
N GLN A 127 -2.09 -2.65 8.80
CA GLN A 127 -2.47 -3.32 7.56
C GLN A 127 -3.46 -2.48 6.76
N MET A 128 -4.55 -2.01 7.38
CA MET A 128 -5.58 -1.19 6.72
C MET A 128 -5.01 0.08 6.07
N VAL A 129 -4.06 0.75 6.75
CA VAL A 129 -3.38 1.92 6.17
C VAL A 129 -2.55 1.51 4.95
N GLY A 130 -1.83 0.38 5.04
CA GLY A 130 -1.09 -0.19 3.91
C GLY A 130 -1.98 -0.52 2.72
N ASP A 131 -3.15 -1.09 2.97
CA ASP A 131 -4.15 -1.44 1.96
C ASP A 131 -4.59 -0.20 1.18
N LEU A 132 -4.91 0.90 1.88
CA LEU A 132 -5.30 2.16 1.26
C LEU A 132 -4.19 2.77 0.41
N VAL A 133 -2.93 2.67 0.85
CA VAL A 133 -1.77 3.12 0.06
C VAL A 133 -1.64 2.30 -1.21
N ILE A 134 -1.69 0.97 -1.11
CA ILE A 134 -1.62 0.08 -2.27
C ILE A 134 -2.76 0.36 -3.24
N LEU A 135 -4.00 0.51 -2.74
CA LEU A 135 -5.16 0.84 -3.55
C LEU A 135 -4.98 2.17 -4.29
N GLY A 136 -4.46 3.20 -3.61
CA GLY A 136 -4.13 4.49 -4.21
C GLY A 136 -3.09 4.38 -5.33
N LEU A 137 -2.05 3.56 -5.13
CA LEU A 137 -1.04 3.29 -6.15
C LEU A 137 -1.63 2.58 -7.37
N VAL A 138 -2.47 1.57 -7.16
CA VAL A 138 -3.18 0.85 -8.23
C VAL A 138 -4.05 1.82 -9.02
N ALA A 139 -4.85 2.65 -8.34
CA ALA A 139 -5.70 3.65 -8.98
C ALA A 139 -4.87 4.64 -9.83
N GLN A 140 -3.73 5.11 -9.31
CA GLN A 140 -2.85 6.03 -10.03
C GLN A 140 -2.28 5.41 -11.31
N VAL A 141 -1.93 4.11 -11.27
CA VAL A 141 -1.46 3.39 -12.46
C VAL A 141 -2.57 3.25 -13.51
N ILE A 142 -3.80 2.91 -13.09
CA ILE A 142 -4.96 2.80 -13.98
C ILE A 142 -5.26 4.15 -14.64
N VAL A 143 -5.36 5.22 -13.85
CA VAL A 143 -5.62 6.59 -14.35
C VAL A 143 -4.49 7.04 -15.28
N GLY A 144 -3.23 6.76 -14.92
CA GLY A 144 -2.07 7.02 -15.77
C GLY A 144 -2.15 6.29 -17.12
N ALA A 145 -2.60 5.04 -17.13
CA ALA A 145 -2.79 4.25 -18.34
C ALA A 145 -3.93 4.81 -19.23
N MET A 146 -5.06 5.19 -18.63
CA MET A 146 -6.20 5.78 -19.34
C MET A 146 -5.83 7.11 -20.01
N ARG A 147 -5.16 8.01 -19.28
CA ARG A 147 -4.73 9.32 -19.79
C ARG A 147 -3.81 9.17 -21.01
N GLN A 148 -2.95 8.17 -21.03
CA GLN A 148 -2.09 7.90 -22.19
C GLN A 148 -2.86 7.32 -23.38
N GLY A 149 -3.83 6.42 -23.15
CA GLY A 149 -4.68 5.90 -24.22
C GLY A 149 -5.46 7.02 -24.93
N LEU A 150 -6.00 7.98 -24.16
CA LEU A 150 -6.70 9.14 -24.72
C LEU A 150 -5.80 10.07 -25.52
N ARG A 151 -4.60 10.38 -25.01
CA ARG A 151 -3.61 11.20 -25.74
C ARG A 151 -3.20 10.57 -27.06
N ARG A 152 -3.02 9.26 -27.08
CA ARG A 152 -2.68 8.53 -28.31
C ARG A 152 -3.78 8.61 -29.36
N ARG A 153 -5.04 8.42 -28.96
CA ARG A 153 -6.19 8.57 -29.87
C ARG A 153 -6.35 9.99 -30.42
N ALA A 154 -6.10 11.00 -29.59
CA ALA A 154 -6.13 12.39 -30.04
C ALA A 154 -5.07 12.68 -31.10
N ALA A 155 -3.82 12.22 -30.87
CA ALA A 155 -2.75 12.36 -31.85
C ALA A 155 -3.03 11.60 -33.16
N GLU A 156 -3.59 10.38 -33.08
CA GLU A 156 -3.99 9.61 -34.27
C GLU A 156 -5.11 10.30 -35.07
N ALA A 157 -6.08 10.94 -34.39
CA ALA A 157 -7.13 11.72 -35.04
C ALA A 157 -6.62 13.01 -35.69
N GLU A 158 -5.65 13.68 -35.07
CA GLU A 158 -5.01 14.89 -35.61
C GLU A 158 -4.24 14.58 -36.90
N VAL A 159 -3.44 13.50 -36.90
CA VAL A 159 -2.72 13.03 -38.09
C VAL A 159 -3.68 12.62 -39.22
N ALA A 160 -4.80 11.96 -38.90
CA ALA A 160 -5.81 11.60 -39.89
C ALA A 160 -6.48 12.85 -40.51
N ALA A 161 -6.78 13.85 -39.68
CA ALA A 161 -7.38 15.11 -40.13
C ALA A 161 -6.42 15.94 -41.00
N GLU A 162 -5.12 15.93 -40.72
CA GLU A 162 -4.11 16.56 -41.59
C GLU A 162 -4.00 15.87 -42.95
N ALA A 163 -4.00 14.53 -42.97
CA ALA A 163 -3.94 13.76 -44.22
C ALA A 163 -5.16 14.00 -45.13
N GLU A 164 -6.36 14.14 -44.57
CA GLU A 164 -7.57 14.49 -45.34
C GLU A 164 -7.50 15.91 -45.93
N ARG A 165 -6.95 16.87 -45.20
CA ARG A 165 -6.79 18.26 -45.67
C ARG A 165 -5.80 18.37 -46.82
N ASP A 166 -4.69 17.65 -46.75
CA ASP A 166 -3.68 17.64 -47.81
C ASP A 166 -4.21 16.97 -49.09
N ALA A 167 -5.05 15.94 -48.95
CA ALA A 167 -5.70 15.29 -50.08
C ALA A 167 -6.67 16.24 -50.80
N ASP A 168 -7.48 16.99 -50.06
CA ASP A 168 -8.43 17.97 -50.61
C ASP A 168 -7.70 19.15 -51.30
N ALA A 169 -6.61 19.64 -50.69
CA ALA A 169 -5.79 20.69 -51.28
C ALA A 169 -5.10 20.27 -52.60
N SER A 170 -4.78 18.99 -52.77
CA SER A 170 -4.14 18.45 -53.99
C SER A 170 -5.11 18.10 -55.12
N SER A 171 -6.41 18.12 -54.85
CA SER A 171 -7.47 17.77 -55.82
C SER A 171 -8.28 18.99 -56.30
N GLY A 172 -7.90 20.19 -55.85
CA GLY A 172 -8.40 21.46 -56.39
C GLY A 172 -7.93 21.71 -57.85
N PRO A 173 -8.79 22.34 -58.69
CA PRO A 173 -8.71 22.33 -60.15
C PRO A 173 -7.53 23.09 -60.77
#